data_AF-A0AAN0SQZ5-F1
#
_entry.id   AF-A0AAN0SQZ5-F1
#
_cell.length_a   1.000
_cell.length_b   1.000
_cell.length_c   1.000
_cell.angle_alpha   90.00
_cell.angle_beta   90.00
_cell.angle_gamma   90.00
#
_symmetry.space_group_name_H-M   'P 1'
#
loop_
_entity.id
_entity.type
_entity.pdbx_description
1 polymer ?
#
loop_
_entity_poly.entity_id
_entity_poly.type
_entity_poly.pdbx_seq_one_letter_code
_entity_poly.pdbx_strand_id
1 'polypeptide(L)'
;MTMTTIPKRKKKPAPFKFKPFSKKQLKVLTWWKPNSPVKNYDGIICDGSIRAGKTVSMALSYVMWAMESFEGENFGMCGKTIGSHRRNVITPLKKMLKSRGYKVKDHRSENMLTITKDGVTNFFYIFGGKDEASQDLIQGSDAPRYSNMVVNIGQNRQTLSFFREGVTLTGCYVV
;
A
#
# COMPACT_ATOMS: atom_id res chain seq x y z
N MET A 1 -42.73 22.84 30.12
CA MET A 1 -41.42 22.21 29.85
C MET A 1 -41.47 21.56 28.47
N THR A 2 -40.98 22.23 27.43
CA THR A 2 -40.96 21.68 26.06
C THR A 2 -39.68 20.86 25.86
N MET A 3 -39.83 19.57 25.61
CA MET A 3 -38.73 18.65 25.33
C MET A 3 -38.24 18.84 23.90
N THR A 4 -37.10 19.50 23.72
CA THR A 4 -36.44 19.65 22.41
C THR A 4 -35.80 18.31 22.00
N THR A 5 -36.42 17.59 21.06
CA THR A 5 -35.86 16.36 20.51
C THR A 5 -34.72 16.68 19.54
N ILE A 6 -33.48 16.36 19.95
CA ILE A 6 -32.28 16.50 19.12
C ILE A 6 -32.37 15.51 17.95
N PRO A 7 -32.26 15.96 16.67
CA PRO A 7 -32.38 15.06 15.54
C PRO A 7 -31.21 14.07 15.49
N LYS A 8 -31.51 12.77 15.59
CA LYS A 8 -30.53 11.68 15.47
C LYS A 8 -29.89 11.71 14.08
N ARG A 9 -28.63 12.14 14.01
CA ARG A 9 -27.80 12.12 12.80
C ARG A 9 -27.69 10.68 12.27
N LYS A 10 -28.36 10.38 11.15
CA LYS A 10 -28.26 9.07 10.47
C LYS A 10 -26.79 8.80 10.14
N LYS A 11 -26.17 7.82 10.81
CA LYS A 11 -24.80 7.38 10.50
C LYS A 11 -24.80 6.84 9.07
N LYS A 12 -24.03 7.47 8.17
CA LYS A 12 -23.85 6.98 6.79
C LYS A 12 -23.39 5.51 6.86
N PRO A 13 -23.96 4.61 6.06
CA PRO A 13 -23.55 3.21 6.06
C PRO A 13 -22.04 3.12 5.83
N ALA A 14 -21.36 2.30 6.63
CA ALA A 14 -19.90 2.17 6.59
C ALA A 14 -19.45 1.95 5.14
N PRO A 15 -18.48 2.72 4.65
CA PRO A 15 -17.95 2.48 3.32
C PRO A 15 -17.19 1.16 3.39
N PHE A 16 -17.74 0.12 2.75
CA PHE A 16 -17.12 -1.21 2.60
C PHE A 16 -17.18 -2.11 3.85
N LYS A 17 -18.01 -3.17 3.80
CA LYS A 17 -17.95 -4.29 4.77
C LYS A 17 -16.72 -5.14 4.45
N PHE A 18 -15.72 -5.11 5.33
CA PHE A 18 -14.61 -6.04 5.26
C PHE A 18 -15.12 -7.48 5.41
N LYS A 19 -14.79 -8.34 4.45
CA LYS A 19 -14.74 -9.77 4.75
C LYS A 19 -13.52 -10.01 5.66
N PRO A 20 -13.63 -10.88 6.68
CA PRO A 20 -12.49 -11.20 7.53
C PRO A 20 -11.33 -11.70 6.67
N PHE A 21 -10.12 -11.23 6.99
CA PHE A 21 -8.92 -11.61 6.26
C PHE A 21 -8.63 -13.10 6.47
N SER A 22 -8.14 -13.77 5.42
CA SER A 22 -7.66 -15.15 5.53
C SER A 22 -6.40 -15.24 6.38
N LYS A 23 -6.09 -16.43 6.90
CA LYS A 23 -4.84 -16.67 7.66
C LYS A 23 -3.59 -16.23 6.87
N LYS A 24 -3.57 -16.42 5.54
CA LYS A 24 -2.48 -15.94 4.68
C LYS A 24 -2.45 -14.42 4.58
N GLN A 25 -3.60 -13.76 4.42
CA GLN A 25 -3.69 -12.30 4.38
C GLN A 25 -3.25 -11.67 5.70
N LEU A 26 -3.55 -12.30 6.84
CA LEU A 26 -3.07 -11.86 8.14
C LEU A 26 -1.54 -11.95 8.25
N LYS A 27 -0.92 -13.03 7.77
CA LYS A 27 0.56 -13.12 7.69
C LYS A 27 1.14 -11.96 6.90
N VAL A 28 0.55 -11.62 5.75
CA VAL A 28 0.97 -10.47 4.92
C VAL A 28 0.79 -9.14 5.64
N LEU A 29 -0.18 -9.00 6.56
CA LEU A 29 -0.39 -7.76 7.30
C LEU A 29 0.50 -7.62 8.54
N THR A 30 1.02 -8.72 9.08
CA THR A 30 1.74 -8.73 10.36
C THR A 30 3.20 -9.13 10.27
N TRP A 31 3.70 -9.55 9.09
CA TRP A 31 5.07 -10.08 8.97
C TRP A 31 6.15 -9.09 9.41
N TRP A 32 5.94 -7.78 9.19
CA TRP A 32 6.86 -6.69 9.53
C TRP A 32 6.74 -6.21 10.98
N LYS A 33 5.79 -6.72 11.76
CA LYS A 33 5.60 -6.27 13.15
C LYS A 33 6.74 -6.74 14.06
N PRO A 34 7.07 -6.00 15.14
CA PRO A 34 8.15 -6.38 16.08
C PRO A 34 7.99 -7.77 16.72
N ASN A 35 6.76 -8.27 16.84
CA ASN A 35 6.43 -9.57 17.43
C ASN A 35 6.39 -10.71 16.41
N SER A 36 6.65 -10.42 15.13
CA SER A 36 6.64 -11.42 14.07
C SER A 36 7.97 -12.18 14.03
N PRO A 37 7.95 -13.52 13.90
CA PRO A 37 9.17 -14.32 13.75
C PRO A 37 9.91 -14.03 12.43
N VAL A 38 9.22 -13.43 11.46
CA VAL A 38 9.75 -13.13 10.12
C VAL A 38 10.01 -11.62 9.92
N LYS A 39 10.10 -10.85 11.00
CA LYS A 39 10.33 -9.40 10.93
C LYS A 39 11.71 -9.00 10.37
N ASN A 40 12.67 -9.92 10.45
CA ASN A 40 14.04 -9.71 9.98
C ASN A 40 14.19 -9.99 8.48
N TYR A 41 13.12 -10.43 7.81
CA TYR A 41 13.14 -10.54 6.35
C TYR A 41 13.09 -9.14 5.74
N ASP A 42 13.77 -8.99 4.62
CA ASP A 42 13.91 -7.73 3.92
C ASP A 42 12.81 -7.50 2.88
N GLY A 43 11.98 -8.51 2.65
CA GLY A 43 10.90 -8.46 1.68
C GLY A 43 9.86 -9.54 1.89
N ILE A 44 8.71 -9.37 1.24
CA ILE A 44 7.66 -10.39 1.19
C ILE A 44 7.25 -10.64 -0.25
N ILE A 45 7.12 -11.92 -0.61
CA ILE A 45 6.64 -12.38 -1.89
C ILE A 45 5.33 -13.13 -1.66
N CYS A 46 4.26 -12.69 -2.30
CA CYS A 46 2.95 -13.34 -2.23
C CYS A 46 2.66 -14.04 -3.56
N ASP A 47 2.49 -15.36 -3.55
CA ASP A 47 2.19 -16.15 -4.75
C ASP A 47 0.76 -16.73 -4.75
N GLY A 48 0.26 -17.14 -5.92
CA GLY A 48 -0.91 -18.01 -6.06
C GLY A 48 -2.00 -17.47 -7.00
N SER A 49 -3.26 -17.88 -6.78
CA SER A 49 -4.35 -17.60 -7.72
C SER A 49 -4.72 -16.12 -7.92
N ILE A 50 -5.16 -15.82 -9.15
CA ILE A 50 -5.74 -14.54 -9.57
C ILE A 50 -7.06 -14.31 -8.80
N ARG A 51 -7.32 -13.07 -8.38
CA ARG A 51 -8.48 -12.64 -7.54
C ARG A 51 -8.50 -13.11 -6.08
N ALA A 52 -7.42 -13.69 -5.54
CA ALA A 52 -7.32 -14.04 -4.10
C ALA A 52 -7.23 -12.81 -3.14
N GLY A 53 -7.44 -11.59 -3.63
CA GLY A 53 -7.37 -10.36 -2.83
C GLY A 53 -5.97 -10.01 -2.31
N LYS A 54 -4.92 -10.68 -2.81
CA LYS A 54 -3.52 -10.49 -2.39
C LYS A 54 -3.05 -9.08 -2.64
N THR A 55 -3.32 -8.55 -3.83
CA THR A 55 -2.85 -7.24 -4.27
C THR A 55 -3.23 -6.11 -3.32
N VAL A 56 -4.51 -6.02 -2.95
CA VAL A 56 -4.98 -4.93 -2.09
C VAL A 56 -4.56 -5.14 -0.65
N SER A 57 -4.47 -6.40 -0.18
CA SER A 57 -3.99 -6.72 1.17
C SER A 57 -2.51 -6.38 1.34
N MET A 58 -1.70 -6.67 0.32
CA MET A 58 -0.28 -6.35 0.29
C MET A 58 -0.03 -4.85 0.20
N ALA A 59 -0.76 -4.14 -0.67
CA ALA A 59 -0.69 -2.68 -0.74
C ALA A 59 -1.12 -2.01 0.58
N LEU A 60 -2.14 -2.56 1.27
CA LEU A 60 -2.52 -2.10 2.61
C LEU A 60 -1.39 -2.33 3.61
N SER A 61 -0.80 -3.53 3.64
CA SER A 61 0.32 -3.82 4.54
C SER A 61 1.49 -2.89 4.30
N TYR A 62 1.82 -2.60 3.03
CA TYR A 62 2.89 -1.70 2.68
C TYR A 62 2.68 -0.30 3.25
N VAL A 63 1.49 0.27 3.04
CA VAL A 63 1.16 1.59 3.60
C VAL A 63 1.18 1.56 5.13
N MET A 64 0.68 0.49 5.76
CA MET A 64 0.68 0.39 7.22
C MET A 64 2.12 0.35 7.78
N TRP A 65 2.98 -0.46 7.18
CA TRP A 65 4.39 -0.55 7.53
C TRP A 65 5.11 0.80 7.35
N ALA A 66 4.91 1.46 6.21
CA ALA A 66 5.54 2.74 5.88
C ALA A 66 5.11 3.84 6.87
N MET A 67 3.82 3.88 7.21
CA MET A 67 3.28 4.85 8.16
C MET A 67 3.63 4.58 9.62
N GLU A 68 4.02 3.34 9.99
CA GLU A 68 4.45 2.99 11.34
C GLU A 68 5.98 3.10 11.52
N SER A 69 6.74 3.03 10.43
CA SER A 69 8.20 3.00 10.46
C SER A 69 8.87 4.31 10.06
N PHE A 70 8.19 5.19 9.31
CA PHE A 70 8.78 6.39 8.72
C PHE A 70 7.83 7.60 8.78
N GLU A 71 8.43 8.79 8.72
CA GLU A 71 7.74 10.07 8.66
C GLU A 71 8.43 11.00 7.66
N GLY A 72 7.67 11.64 6.76
CA GLY A 72 8.17 12.57 5.76
C GLY A 72 8.85 11.90 4.55
N GLU A 73 8.76 10.59 4.41
CA GLU A 73 9.50 9.81 3.41
C GLU A 73 8.71 9.57 2.11
N ASN A 74 9.47 9.29 1.04
CA ASN A 74 8.95 9.02 -0.30
C ASN A 74 8.97 7.52 -0.61
N PHE A 75 7.82 6.99 -1.03
CA PHE A 75 7.60 5.57 -1.30
C PHE A 75 7.14 5.33 -2.75
N GLY A 76 7.62 4.25 -3.37
CA GLY A 76 7.24 3.86 -4.73
C GLY A 76 6.19 2.74 -4.79
N MET A 77 5.21 2.89 -5.69
CA MET A 77 4.25 1.86 -6.05
C MET A 77 4.26 1.65 -7.56
N CYS A 78 4.68 0.48 -8.00
CA CYS A 78 4.81 0.16 -9.42
C CYS A 78 3.73 -0.80 -9.89
N GLY A 79 3.24 -0.59 -11.11
CA GLY A 79 2.39 -1.52 -11.81
C GLY A 79 2.66 -1.52 -13.31
N LYS A 80 2.06 -2.48 -14.04
CA LYS A 80 2.22 -2.58 -15.50
C LYS A 80 1.90 -1.27 -16.24
N THR A 81 0.83 -0.59 -15.82
CA THR A 81 0.48 0.76 -16.27
C THR A 81 -0.12 1.52 -15.10
N ILE A 82 0.08 2.84 -15.05
CA ILE A 82 -0.49 3.71 -14.01
C ILE A 82 -2.02 3.58 -13.97
N GLY A 83 -2.67 3.59 -15.14
CA GLY A 83 -4.13 3.46 -15.24
C GLY A 83 -4.66 2.13 -14.68
N SER A 84 -3.98 1.01 -14.94
CA SER A 84 -4.38 -0.28 -14.38
C SER A 84 -4.13 -0.33 -12.87
N HIS A 85 -2.98 0.16 -12.41
CA HIS A 85 -2.62 0.20 -11.00
C HIS A 85 -3.61 1.04 -10.18
N ARG A 86 -4.03 2.20 -10.71
CA ARG A 86 -5.03 3.06 -10.06
C ARG A 86 -6.39 2.39 -9.91
N ARG A 87 -6.88 1.67 -10.93
CA ARG A 87 -8.18 0.96 -10.87
C ARG A 87 -8.14 -0.24 -9.93
N ASN A 88 -7.08 -1.04 -10.03
CA ASN A 88 -7.01 -2.34 -9.37
C ASN A 88 -6.44 -2.29 -7.94
N VAL A 89 -5.65 -1.26 -7.62
CA VAL A 89 -4.92 -1.17 -6.34
C VAL A 89 -5.32 0.10 -5.60
N ILE A 90 -5.08 1.27 -6.18
CA ILE A 90 -5.22 2.55 -5.47
C ILE A 90 -6.67 2.85 -5.10
N THR A 91 -7.61 2.63 -6.02
CA THR A 91 -9.03 2.88 -5.78
C THR A 91 -9.59 2.06 -4.61
N PRO A 92 -9.40 0.73 -4.54
CA PRO A 92 -9.82 -0.03 -3.38
C PRO A 92 -8.99 0.28 -2.12
N LEU A 93 -7.67 0.50 -2.26
CA LEU A 93 -6.80 0.87 -1.15
C LEU A 93 -7.25 2.15 -0.43
N LYS A 94 -7.57 3.21 -1.19
CA LYS A 94 -8.09 4.47 -0.61
C LYS A 94 -9.35 4.26 0.23
N LYS A 95 -10.27 3.39 -0.22
CA LYS A 95 -11.48 3.07 0.55
C LYS A 95 -11.12 2.37 1.86
N MET A 96 -10.19 1.43 1.82
CA MET A 96 -9.72 0.65 2.97
C MET A 96 -8.90 1.46 3.98
N LEU A 97 -8.17 2.48 3.50
CA LEU A 97 -7.42 3.40 4.34
C LEU A 97 -8.36 4.39 5.04
N LYS A 98 -9.33 4.97 4.29
CA LYS A 98 -10.34 5.85 4.86
C LYS A 98 -11.18 5.17 5.95
N SER A 99 -11.53 3.89 5.78
CA SER A 99 -12.27 3.15 6.81
C SER A 99 -11.46 2.88 8.09
N ARG A 100 -10.14 2.99 8.03
CA ARG A 100 -9.20 2.82 9.17
C ARG A 100 -8.71 4.15 9.74
N GLY A 101 -9.30 5.28 9.35
CA GLY A 101 -8.95 6.61 9.88
C GLY A 101 -7.76 7.29 9.19
N TYR A 102 -7.20 6.72 8.13
CA TYR A 102 -6.15 7.39 7.34
C TYR A 102 -6.77 8.50 6.48
N LYS A 103 -6.10 9.66 6.44
CA LYS A 103 -6.38 10.74 5.48
C LYS A 103 -5.56 10.50 4.23
N VAL A 104 -6.20 10.45 3.07
CA VAL A 104 -5.53 10.23 1.78
C VAL A 104 -5.90 11.34 0.81
N LYS A 105 -4.90 12.11 0.36
CA LYS A 105 -4.99 13.07 -0.75
C LYS A 105 -4.42 12.43 -2.01
N ASP A 106 -5.12 12.57 -3.14
CA ASP A 106 -4.75 11.95 -4.41
C ASP A 106 -4.40 13.04 -5.43
N HIS A 107 -3.11 13.21 -5.68
CA HIS A 107 -2.54 14.15 -6.63
C HIS A 107 -2.46 13.46 -7.99
N ARG A 108 -3.55 13.55 -8.76
CA ARG A 108 -3.69 12.80 -10.02
C ARG A 108 -2.70 13.23 -11.10
N SER A 109 -2.43 14.52 -11.22
CA SER A 109 -1.47 15.11 -12.16
C SER A 109 -0.05 14.61 -11.92
N GLU A 110 0.35 14.53 -10.65
CA GLU A 110 1.71 14.15 -10.22
C GLU A 110 1.88 12.64 -10.00
N ASN A 111 0.83 11.85 -10.21
CA ASN A 111 0.81 10.43 -9.89
C ASN A 111 1.22 10.07 -8.45
N MET A 112 0.84 10.92 -7.49
CA MET A 112 1.23 10.77 -6.08
C MET A 112 0.02 10.70 -5.13
N LEU A 113 0.17 10.01 -4.02
CA LEU A 113 -0.75 10.03 -2.88
C LEU A 113 -0.03 10.57 -1.64
N THR A 114 -0.65 11.52 -0.94
CA THR A 114 -0.21 11.93 0.39
C THR A 114 -1.09 11.21 1.41
N ILE A 115 -0.48 10.44 2.30
CA ILE A 115 -1.17 9.67 3.32
C ILE A 115 -0.76 10.19 4.69
N THR A 116 -1.75 10.57 5.50
CA THR A 116 -1.54 11.11 6.85
C THR A 116 -2.35 10.31 7.86
N LYS A 117 -1.74 9.96 8.99
CA LYS A 117 -2.41 9.33 10.13
C LYS A 117 -1.66 9.69 11.42
N ASP A 118 -2.41 10.04 12.46
CA ASP A 118 -1.88 10.30 13.81
C ASP A 118 -0.69 11.30 13.85
N GLY A 119 -0.72 12.32 12.99
CA GLY A 119 0.33 13.34 12.86
C GLY A 119 1.39 13.02 11.80
N VAL A 120 1.68 11.74 11.58
CA VAL A 120 2.67 11.26 10.60
C VAL A 120 2.13 11.41 9.17
N THR A 121 2.96 11.91 8.26
CA THR A 121 2.64 12.05 6.82
C THR A 121 3.75 11.45 5.96
N ASN A 122 3.39 10.64 4.96
CA ASN A 122 4.31 10.10 3.96
C ASN A 122 3.73 10.24 2.54
N PHE A 123 4.60 10.15 1.55
CA PHE A 123 4.29 10.36 0.13
C PHE A 123 4.46 9.07 -0.68
N PHE A 124 3.47 8.70 -1.48
CA PHE A 124 3.46 7.46 -2.27
C PHE A 124 3.31 7.78 -3.76
N TYR A 125 4.36 7.58 -4.54
CA TYR A 125 4.41 7.82 -5.98
C TYR A 125 4.03 6.55 -6.76
N ILE A 126 3.30 6.73 -7.85
CA ILE A 126 2.77 5.64 -8.67
C ILE A 126 3.48 5.64 -10.02
N PHE A 127 4.13 4.53 -10.33
CA PHE A 127 4.92 4.36 -11.56
C PHE A 127 4.34 3.27 -12.46
N GLY A 128 4.49 3.48 -13.78
CA GLY A 128 4.13 2.52 -14.81
C GLY A 128 5.38 1.84 -15.38
N GLY A 129 5.39 0.51 -15.45
CA GLY A 129 6.54 -0.24 -15.99
C GLY A 129 6.81 -0.05 -17.50
N LYS A 130 5.93 0.67 -18.20
CA LYS A 130 6.12 1.06 -19.62
C LYS A 130 6.75 2.43 -19.80
N ASP A 131 6.85 3.23 -18.74
CA ASP A 131 7.37 4.58 -18.85
C ASP A 131 8.89 4.51 -18.67
N GLU A 132 9.68 4.77 -19.72
CA GLU A 132 11.15 4.75 -19.70
C GLU A 132 11.71 5.66 -18.58
N ALA A 133 11.09 6.84 -18.38
CA ALA A 133 11.39 7.73 -17.26
C ALA A 133 11.15 7.10 -15.88
N SER A 134 10.22 6.15 -15.75
CA SER A 134 10.01 5.41 -14.49
C SER A 134 11.06 4.33 -14.26
N GLN A 135 11.69 3.79 -15.32
CA GLN A 135 12.80 2.86 -15.18
C GLN A 135 14.06 3.59 -14.71
N ASP A 136 14.33 4.77 -15.28
CA ASP A 136 15.46 5.62 -14.87
C ASP A 136 15.23 6.28 -13.49
N LEU A 137 14.00 6.57 -13.09
CA LEU A 137 13.71 7.06 -11.72
C LEU A 137 13.84 5.97 -10.63
N ILE A 138 13.75 4.70 -11.02
CA ILE A 138 13.86 3.55 -10.11
C ILE A 138 15.29 2.96 -10.13
N GLN A 139 16.07 3.19 -11.19
CA GLN A 139 17.42 2.64 -11.37
C GLN A 139 18.55 3.68 -11.53
N GLY A 140 18.24 4.97 -11.74
CA GLY A 140 19.20 6.00 -12.10
C GLY A 140 19.75 6.80 -10.92
N SER A 141 21.05 7.06 -10.98
CA SER A 141 21.91 7.61 -9.92
C SER A 141 21.60 9.04 -9.44
N ASP A 142 20.71 9.80 -10.10
CA ASP A 142 20.52 11.25 -9.90
C ASP A 142 19.06 11.71 -9.69
N ALA A 143 18.12 10.80 -9.47
CA ALA A 143 16.76 11.15 -9.06
C ALA A 143 16.70 11.44 -7.55
N PRO A 144 15.79 12.33 -7.05
CA PRO A 144 15.62 12.51 -5.61
C PRO A 144 15.29 11.13 -5.02
N ARG A 145 16.26 10.57 -4.27
CA ARG A 145 16.26 9.19 -3.77
C ARG A 145 14.85 8.82 -3.31
N TYR A 146 14.18 7.91 -4.03
CA TYR A 146 12.97 7.26 -3.52
C TYR A 146 13.45 6.28 -2.45
N SER A 147 13.75 6.84 -1.29
CA SER A 147 14.73 6.37 -0.32
C SER A 147 14.46 5.00 0.29
N ASN A 148 13.36 4.29 0.00
CA ASN A 148 13.06 3.11 0.80
C ASN A 148 12.28 1.93 0.19
N MET A 149 11.53 2.02 -0.93
CA MET A 149 10.86 0.81 -1.44
C MET A 149 10.09 0.94 -2.75
N VAL A 150 10.10 -0.15 -3.53
CA VAL A 150 9.24 -0.35 -4.70
C VAL A 150 8.36 -1.59 -4.52
N VAL A 151 7.04 -1.41 -4.55
CA VAL A 151 6.10 -2.55 -4.70
C VAL A 151 5.93 -2.84 -6.18
N ASN A 152 6.33 -4.03 -6.66
CA ASN A 152 6.00 -4.45 -8.02
C ASN A 152 4.71 -5.28 -8.03
N ILE A 153 3.63 -4.66 -8.50
CA ILE A 153 2.34 -5.32 -8.68
C ILE A 153 2.25 -5.82 -10.13
N GLY A 154 2.96 -6.90 -10.41
CA GLY A 154 2.90 -7.62 -11.69
C GLY A 154 1.50 -8.18 -11.92
N GLN A 155 0.75 -7.59 -12.85
CA GLN A 155 -0.60 -8.06 -13.16
C GLN A 155 -0.65 -9.29 -14.09
N ASN A 156 0.50 -9.83 -14.51
CA ASN A 156 0.57 -10.93 -15.49
C ASN A 156 1.40 -12.16 -15.08
N ARG A 157 1.93 -12.22 -13.85
CA ARG A 157 2.48 -13.44 -13.25
C ARG A 157 2.08 -13.45 -11.79
N GLN A 158 1.85 -14.64 -11.24
CA GLN A 158 1.12 -14.92 -9.99
C GLN A 158 1.79 -14.38 -8.70
N THR A 159 2.92 -13.70 -8.87
CA THR A 159 3.88 -13.30 -7.84
C THR A 159 3.85 -11.78 -7.64
N LEU A 160 3.60 -11.36 -6.41
CA LEU A 160 3.71 -9.96 -5.97
C LEU A 160 4.90 -9.85 -5.03
N SER A 161 5.74 -8.83 -5.20
CA SER A 161 6.95 -8.69 -4.39
C SER A 161 7.10 -7.31 -3.78
N PHE A 162 7.69 -7.31 -2.60
CA PHE A 162 8.02 -6.16 -1.77
C PHE A 162 9.48 -6.30 -1.36
N PHE A 163 10.30 -5.29 -1.62
CA PHE A 163 11.73 -5.31 -1.32
C PHE A 163 12.15 -4.02 -0.65
N ARG A 164 12.88 -4.11 0.47
CA ARG A 164 13.71 -3.01 0.99
C ARG A 164 14.85 -2.75 0.00
N GLU A 165 15.25 -1.49 -0.16
CA GLU A 165 16.29 -1.10 -1.12
C GLU A 165 17.60 -1.90 -0.88
N GLY A 166 18.25 -2.36 -1.95
CA GLY A 166 19.53 -3.11 -1.88
C GLY A 166 19.45 -4.62 -1.64
N VAL A 167 18.25 -5.20 -1.65
CA VAL A 167 18.02 -6.60 -1.22
C VAL A 167 17.94 -7.56 -2.39
N THR A 168 18.77 -8.61 -2.34
CA THR A 168 18.71 -9.76 -3.25
C THR A 168 17.52 -10.68 -2.90
N LEU A 169 16.98 -11.40 -3.89
CA LEU A 169 15.81 -12.31 -3.73
C LEU A 169 15.94 -13.35 -2.59
N THR A 170 17.15 -13.58 -2.09
CA THR A 170 17.49 -14.48 -0.97
C THR A 170 16.99 -14.01 0.40
N GLY A 171 16.66 -12.72 0.58
CA GLY A 171 16.17 -12.15 1.85
C GLY A 171 14.64 -12.06 2.00
N CYS A 172 13.88 -12.71 1.12
CA CYS A 172 12.42 -12.54 1.02
C CYS A 172 11.61 -13.66 1.71
N TYR A 173 10.57 -13.27 2.44
CA TYR A 173 9.57 -14.18 3.01
C TYR A 173 8.51 -14.53 1.97
N VAL A 174 8.35 -15.80 1.59
CA VAL A 174 7.38 -16.23 0.57
C VAL A 174 6.08 -16.76 1.24
N VAL A 175 4.91 -16.29 0.80
CA VAL A 175 3.57 -16.58 1.36
C VAL A 175 2.54 -17.07 0.33
#